data_AF-A0A5Q4EAA9-F1
#
_entry.id   AF-A0A5Q4EAA9-F1
#
_cell.length_a   1.000
_cell.length_b   1.000
_cell.length_c   1.000
_cell.angle_alpha   90.00
_cell.angle_beta   90.00
_cell.angle_gamma   90.00
#
_symmetry.space_group_name_H-M   'P 1'
#
loop_
_entity.id
_entity.type
_entity.pdbx_description
1 polymer ?
#
loop_
_entity_poly.entity_id
_entity_poly.type
_entity_poly.pdbx_seq_one_letter_code
_entity_poly.pdbx_strand_id
1 'polypeptide(L)'
;MKNEPNQKRIIILSVLAALAYGFIMLNDLFSDIHSVRSGFDGDEFRIIHNEQVYDESQSLTHPKVYFLQIKPSRGYRHYPDQIKNLKTETILPTRFSHAEIAIPENYEFPTGIKTLKTINLFVIFSIIILFIIIPFTFIRLLWSLYNGWVFHLKNIQSTRKLGFLLITTYILIGCSNYLSHLIHQKIFYFQDYRLAFRLTDNYLLIMGIALLLMSEIMVRGLQLKEEQDLTV
;
A
#
# COMPACT_ATOMS: atom_id res chain seq x y z
N MET A 1 -33.47 21.23 -20.42
CA MET A 1 -32.04 21.05 -20.78
C MET A 1 -31.79 19.58 -21.08
N LYS A 2 -31.53 19.25 -22.34
CA LYS A 2 -31.37 17.87 -22.82
C LYS A 2 -29.90 17.49 -22.60
N ASN A 3 -29.59 16.85 -21.47
CA ASN A 3 -28.23 16.36 -21.22
C ASN A 3 -27.87 15.38 -22.34
N GLU A 4 -26.83 15.72 -23.12
CA GLU A 4 -26.36 14.86 -24.20
C GLU A 4 -25.97 13.48 -23.64
N PRO A 5 -26.19 12.39 -24.39
CA PRO A 5 -25.91 11.04 -23.93
C PRO A 5 -24.45 10.83 -23.47
N ASN A 6 -23.51 11.60 -24.01
CA ASN A 6 -22.10 11.60 -23.59
C ASN A 6 -21.88 12.25 -22.22
N GLN A 7 -22.61 13.33 -21.88
CA GLN A 7 -22.48 13.98 -20.57
C GLN A 7 -22.97 13.06 -19.44
N LYS A 8 -24.07 12.34 -19.65
CA LYS A 8 -24.58 11.37 -18.67
C LYS A 8 -23.58 10.23 -18.42
N ARG A 9 -22.90 9.72 -19.46
CA ARG A 9 -21.87 8.69 -19.33
C ARG A 9 -20.68 9.15 -18.50
N ILE A 10 -20.17 10.37 -18.74
CA ILE A 10 -19.03 10.92 -18.00
C ILE A 10 -19.38 11.15 -16.52
N ILE A 11 -20.59 11.63 -16.21
CA ILE A 11 -21.05 11.79 -14.82
C ILE A 11 -21.12 10.44 -14.11
N ILE A 12 -21.71 9.43 -14.76
CA ILE A 12 -21.79 8.08 -14.19
C ILE A 12 -20.38 7.53 -13.94
N LEU A 13 -19.45 7.67 -14.90
CA LEU A 13 -18.05 7.25 -14.75
C LEU A 13 -17.33 8.00 -13.63
N SER A 14 -17.59 9.30 -13.46
CA SER A 14 -16.98 10.11 -12.38
C SER A 14 -17.48 9.67 -11.01
N VAL A 15 -18.80 9.47 -10.86
CA VAL A 15 -19.42 8.98 -9.62
C VAL A 15 -18.94 7.56 -9.31
N LEU A 16 -18.87 6.70 -10.32
CA LEU A 16 -18.34 5.34 -10.18
C LEU A 16 -16.87 5.36 -9.74
N ALA A 17 -16.04 6.24 -10.31
CA ALA A 17 -14.65 6.38 -9.91
C ALA A 17 -14.50 6.90 -8.47
N ALA A 18 -15.34 7.86 -8.05
CA ALA A 18 -15.34 8.34 -6.67
C ALA A 18 -15.79 7.25 -5.67
N LEU A 19 -16.82 6.48 -6.02
CA LEU A 19 -17.28 5.33 -5.22
C LEU A 19 -16.23 4.21 -5.16
N ALA A 20 -15.61 3.86 -6.30
CA ALA A 20 -14.55 2.87 -6.36
C ALA A 20 -13.34 3.31 -5.52
N TYR A 21 -12.96 4.59 -5.61
CA TYR A 21 -11.89 5.14 -4.78
C TYR A 21 -12.24 5.07 -3.29
N GLY A 22 -13.44 5.53 -2.90
CA GLY A 22 -13.90 5.45 -1.51
C GLY A 22 -13.92 4.02 -0.99
N PHE A 23 -14.34 3.06 -1.81
CA PHE A 23 -14.33 1.65 -1.48
C PHE A 23 -12.91 1.09 -1.30
N ILE A 24 -11.98 1.42 -2.20
CA ILE A 24 -10.56 1.02 -2.08
C ILE A 24 -9.96 1.60 -0.81
N MET A 25 -10.16 2.91 -0.57
CA MET A 25 -9.68 3.59 0.63
C MET A 25 -10.24 2.97 1.91
N LEU A 26 -11.53 2.67 1.95
CA LEU A 26 -12.17 2.00 3.08
C LEU A 26 -11.64 0.59 3.26
N ASN A 27 -11.49 -0.18 2.19
CA ASN A 27 -10.97 -1.55 2.25
C ASN A 27 -9.55 -1.57 2.83
N ASP A 28 -8.67 -0.69 2.34
CA ASP A 28 -7.30 -0.58 2.87
C ASP A 28 -7.31 -0.16 4.35
N LEU A 29 -8.17 0.80 4.73
CA LEU A 29 -8.37 1.22 6.13
C LEU A 29 -8.87 0.08 7.02
N PHE A 30 -9.82 -0.72 6.55
CA PHE A 30 -10.37 -1.84 7.32
C PHE A 30 -9.41 -3.03 7.39
N SER A 31 -8.66 -3.32 6.33
CA SER A 31 -7.67 -4.41 6.32
C SER A 31 -6.50 -4.12 7.27
N ASP A 32 -6.08 -2.86 7.37
CA ASP A 32 -5.05 -2.42 8.30
C ASP A 32 -5.62 -1.96 9.65
N ILE A 33 -6.94 -2.02 9.88
CA ILE A 33 -7.51 -1.59 11.15
C ILE A 33 -7.00 -2.44 12.31
N HIS A 34 -6.66 -3.71 12.08
CA HIS A 34 -6.03 -4.56 13.09
C HIS A 34 -4.61 -4.11 13.44
N SER A 35 -3.83 -3.69 12.44
CA SER A 35 -2.45 -3.20 12.65
C SER A 35 -2.45 -1.79 13.26
N VAL A 36 -3.35 -0.92 12.81
CA VAL A 36 -3.60 0.42 13.36
C VAL A 36 -4.14 0.31 14.79
N ARG A 37 -5.16 -0.52 15.04
CA ARG A 37 -5.68 -0.78 16.39
C ARG A 37 -4.62 -1.41 17.27
N SER A 38 -3.77 -2.32 16.79
CA SER A 38 -2.65 -2.83 17.59
C SER A 38 -1.57 -1.76 17.90
N GLY A 39 -1.50 -0.69 17.10
CA GLY A 39 -0.63 0.46 17.35
C GLY A 39 -1.24 1.56 18.22
N PHE A 40 -2.58 1.68 18.24
CA PHE A 40 -3.33 2.65 19.05
C PHE A 40 -3.80 2.08 20.40
N ASP A 41 -4.24 0.82 20.44
CA ASP A 41 -4.57 0.04 21.66
C ASP A 41 -3.28 -0.54 22.27
N GLY A 42 -2.24 0.29 22.38
CA GLY A 42 -1.00 -0.04 23.08
C GLY A 42 -1.18 -0.38 24.56
N ASP A 43 -2.41 -0.31 25.11
CA ASP A 43 -2.68 -0.48 26.53
C ASP A 43 -3.70 -1.58 26.93
N GLU A 44 -4.39 -2.29 26.03
CA GLU A 44 -5.41 -3.25 26.50
C GLU A 44 -5.68 -4.46 25.59
N PHE A 45 -4.65 -5.03 24.95
CA PHE A 45 -4.81 -6.37 24.40
C PHE A 45 -4.67 -7.41 25.52
N ARG A 46 -5.78 -7.68 26.23
CA ARG A 46 -5.95 -8.92 27.00
C ARG A 46 -5.78 -10.09 26.05
N ILE A 47 -4.57 -10.62 25.97
CA ILE A 47 -4.31 -11.94 25.40
C ILE A 47 -5.22 -12.90 26.16
N ILE A 48 -6.25 -13.42 25.49
CA ILE A 48 -7.10 -14.48 26.03
C ILE A 48 -6.13 -15.60 26.42
N HIS A 49 -6.00 -15.80 27.73
CA HIS A 49 -5.19 -16.84 28.34
C HIS A 49 -5.74 -18.19 27.88
N ASN A 50 -5.24 -18.70 26.76
CA ASN A 50 -5.15 -20.14 26.60
C ASN A 50 -3.88 -20.55 27.35
N GLU A 51 -4.09 -20.92 28.62
CA GLU A 51 -3.19 -21.77 29.39
C GLU A 51 -2.55 -22.79 28.45
N GLN A 52 -1.22 -22.76 28.32
CA GLN A 52 -0.32 -23.94 28.19
C GLN A 52 1.08 -23.62 27.60
N VAL A 53 1.45 -22.39 27.20
CA VAL A 53 2.80 -22.16 26.61
C VAL A 53 3.50 -20.84 26.99
N TYR A 54 3.28 -20.28 28.18
CA TYR A 54 4.12 -19.18 28.66
C TYR A 54 4.56 -19.41 30.11
N ASP A 55 5.87 -19.48 30.31
CA ASP A 55 6.52 -19.47 31.62
C ASP A 55 6.15 -18.16 32.35
N GLU A 56 5.60 -18.26 33.56
CA GLU A 56 5.14 -17.15 34.42
C GLU A 56 6.23 -16.12 34.79
N SER A 57 7.48 -16.31 34.35
CA SER A 57 8.59 -15.38 34.60
C SER A 57 8.69 -14.24 33.57
N GLN A 58 7.92 -14.27 32.48
CA GLN A 58 7.88 -13.20 31.47
C GLN A 58 6.46 -12.72 31.23
N SER A 59 5.90 -12.01 32.21
CA SER A 59 4.72 -11.17 31.99
C SER A 59 5.03 -10.16 30.89
N LEU A 60 4.55 -10.43 29.67
CA LEU A 60 4.57 -9.49 28.56
C LEU A 60 3.51 -8.42 28.79
N THR A 61 3.78 -7.51 29.72
CA THR A 61 3.02 -6.26 29.83
C THR A 61 3.32 -5.44 28.57
N HIS A 62 2.32 -5.23 27.71
CA HIS A 62 2.39 -4.44 26.47
C HIS A 62 3.45 -4.88 25.42
N PRO A 63 3.30 -6.07 24.80
CA PRO A 63 4.24 -6.51 23.78
C PRO A 63 4.16 -5.66 22.50
N LYS A 64 5.31 -5.28 21.96
CA LYS A 64 5.40 -4.66 20.62
C LYS A 64 5.29 -5.76 19.56
N VAL A 65 4.21 -5.75 18.80
CA VAL A 65 3.94 -6.75 17.74
C VAL A 65 4.55 -6.30 16.41
N TYR A 66 5.28 -7.19 15.76
CA TYR A 66 5.81 -7.00 14.40
C TYR A 66 5.20 -7.98 13.42
N PHE A 67 4.69 -7.45 12.31
CA PHE A 67 4.19 -8.24 11.20
C PHE A 67 5.32 -8.56 10.23
N LEU A 68 5.71 -9.82 10.17
CA LEU A 68 6.83 -10.30 9.35
C LEU A 68 6.33 -11.20 8.24
N GLN A 69 6.82 -10.96 7.02
CA GLN A 69 6.74 -11.95 5.97
C GLN A 69 7.96 -12.86 6.04
N ILE A 70 7.73 -14.16 6.15
CA ILE A 70 8.77 -15.18 6.30
C ILE A 70 8.66 -16.23 5.20
N LYS A 71 9.80 -16.78 4.81
CA LYS A 71 9.93 -17.87 3.84
C LYS A 71 10.86 -18.95 4.39
N PRO A 72 10.61 -20.24 4.12
CA PRO A 72 11.48 -21.31 4.58
C PRO A 72 12.91 -21.13 4.05
N SER A 73 13.90 -21.36 4.91
CA SER A 73 15.31 -21.10 4.60
C SER A 73 15.90 -22.10 3.60
N ARG A 74 15.38 -23.34 3.58
CA ARG A 74 15.88 -24.47 2.77
C ARG A 74 15.12 -24.70 1.46
N GLY A 75 14.36 -23.71 1.00
CA GLY A 75 13.69 -23.74 -0.31
C GLY A 75 12.19 -24.05 -0.26
N TYR A 76 11.54 -24.03 -1.42
CA TYR A 76 10.07 -23.96 -1.53
C TYR A 76 9.33 -25.21 -1.04
N ARG A 77 9.97 -26.39 -1.10
CA ARG A 77 9.38 -27.68 -0.67
C ARG A 77 9.66 -28.02 0.78
N HIS A 78 10.27 -27.10 1.53
CA HIS A 78 10.56 -27.31 2.94
C HIS A 78 9.39 -26.81 3.81
N TYR A 79 8.89 -27.69 4.67
CA TYR A 79 7.80 -27.46 5.61
C TYR A 79 8.35 -27.69 7.02
N PRO A 80 8.87 -26.64 7.69
CA PRO A 80 9.57 -26.79 8.95
C PRO A 80 8.63 -27.05 10.14
N ASP A 81 7.35 -26.68 10.02
CA ASP A 81 6.37 -26.79 11.09
C ASP A 81 5.35 -27.90 10.84
N GLN A 82 4.54 -28.20 11.87
CA GLN A 82 3.45 -29.16 11.79
C GLN A 82 2.23 -28.63 12.53
N ILE A 83 1.04 -28.78 11.94
CA ILE A 83 -0.24 -28.45 12.57
C ILE A 83 -1.11 -29.69 12.63
N LYS A 84 -1.70 -29.95 13.79
CA LYS A 84 -2.67 -31.04 13.98
C LYS A 84 -4.03 -30.64 13.42
N ASN A 85 -4.55 -31.43 12.48
CA ASN A 85 -5.93 -31.29 12.03
C ASN A 85 -6.85 -31.96 13.05
N LEU A 86 -7.65 -31.17 13.77
CA LEU A 86 -8.57 -31.68 14.79
C LEU A 86 -9.76 -32.45 14.22
N LYS A 87 -10.07 -32.31 12.92
CA LYS A 87 -11.18 -33.03 12.27
C LYS A 87 -10.80 -34.46 11.88
N THR A 88 -9.55 -34.67 11.50
CA THR A 88 -9.04 -35.97 11.01
C THR A 88 -8.00 -36.58 11.95
N GLU A 89 -7.66 -35.89 13.03
CA GLU A 89 -6.59 -36.19 13.99
C GLU A 89 -5.18 -36.37 13.37
N THR A 90 -5.01 -36.05 12.09
CA THR A 90 -3.74 -36.18 11.37
C THR A 90 -2.86 -34.94 11.55
N ILE A 91 -1.55 -35.17 11.65
CA ILE A 91 -0.55 -34.10 11.70
C ILE A 91 -0.14 -33.76 10.26
N LEU A 92 -0.28 -32.49 9.88
CA LEU A 92 0.04 -32.02 8.54
C LEU A 92 1.30 -31.14 8.59
N PRO A 93 2.26 -31.33 7.67
CA PRO A 93 3.41 -30.44 7.53
C PRO A 93 2.97 -29.08 7.01
N THR A 94 3.43 -28.01 7.65
CA THR A 94 3.00 -26.64 7.39
C THR A 94 4.17 -25.68 7.28
N ARG A 95 3.90 -24.54 6.65
CA ARG A 95 4.82 -23.41 6.59
C ARG A 95 4.02 -22.14 6.80
N PHE A 96 4.58 -21.21 7.55
CA PHE A 96 4.00 -19.89 7.72
C PHE A 96 4.58 -18.92 6.70
N SER A 97 3.73 -18.01 6.21
CA SER A 97 4.13 -16.91 5.31
C SER A 97 4.04 -15.55 5.98
N HIS A 98 3.17 -15.44 6.98
CA HIS A 98 2.96 -14.26 7.81
C HIS A 98 3.11 -14.70 9.27
N ALA A 99 3.95 -13.98 10.01
CA ALA A 99 4.15 -14.20 11.44
C ALA A 99 4.03 -12.88 12.18
N GLU A 100 3.33 -12.92 13.30
CA GLU A 100 3.23 -11.82 14.25
C GLU A 100 4.10 -12.17 15.45
N ILE A 101 5.13 -11.35 15.68
CA ILE A 101 6.07 -11.60 16.78
C ILE A 101 5.97 -10.48 17.80
N ALA A 102 5.62 -10.88 19.02
CA ALA A 102 5.62 -10.04 20.20
C ALA A 102 7.04 -9.97 20.80
N ILE A 103 7.57 -8.76 20.93
CA ILE A 103 8.82 -8.49 21.68
C ILE A 103 8.45 -7.77 22.99
N PRO A 104 9.08 -8.12 24.13
CA PRO A 104 8.91 -7.38 25.39
C PRO A 104 9.18 -5.88 25.20
N GLU A 105 8.38 -5.03 25.87
CA GLU A 105 8.47 -3.58 25.70
C GLU A 105 9.86 -3.01 26.04
N ASN A 106 10.51 -3.62 27.03
CA ASN A 106 11.81 -3.28 27.57
C ASN A 106 12.99 -3.61 26.63
N TYR A 107 12.73 -4.14 25.43
CA TYR A 107 13.78 -4.40 24.45
C TYR A 107 14.28 -3.08 23.83
N GLU A 108 15.44 -2.62 24.27
CA GLU A 108 16.07 -1.43 23.72
C GLU A 108 16.71 -1.70 22.36
N PHE A 109 16.13 -1.14 21.30
CA PHE A 109 16.74 -1.20 19.98
C PHE A 109 18.00 -0.32 19.90
N PRO A 110 19.05 -0.78 19.20
CA PRO A 110 20.21 0.04 18.86
C PRO A 110 19.78 1.36 18.20
N THR A 111 20.54 2.44 18.44
CA THR A 111 20.25 3.79 17.92
C THR A 111 20.04 3.81 16.41
N GLY A 112 20.79 2.99 15.66
CA GLY A 112 20.66 2.86 14.20
C GLY A 112 19.33 2.25 13.72
N ILE A 113 18.63 1.47 14.56
CA ILE A 113 17.30 0.95 14.22
C ILE A 113 16.23 2.00 14.54
N LYS A 114 16.40 2.74 15.65
CA LYS A 114 15.51 3.87 16.00
C LYS A 114 15.50 4.92 14.89
N THR A 115 16.66 5.31 14.35
CA THR A 115 16.74 6.26 13.24
C THR A 115 16.06 5.77 11.97
N LEU A 116 16.27 4.50 11.58
CA LEU A 116 15.60 3.91 10.42
C LEU A 116 14.08 3.90 10.56
N LYS A 117 13.56 3.60 11.76
CA LYS A 117 12.11 3.68 12.05
C LYS A 117 11.57 5.09 11.88
N THR A 118 12.28 6.09 12.39
CA THR A 118 11.89 7.50 12.24
C THR A 118 11.86 7.93 10.77
N ILE A 119 12.86 7.54 9.98
CA ILE A 119 12.89 7.80 8.53
C ILE A 119 11.69 7.14 7.85
N ASN A 120 11.41 5.87 8.18
CA ASN A 120 10.28 5.13 7.62
C ASN A 120 8.94 5.82 7.92
N LEU A 121 8.77 6.36 9.12
CA LEU A 121 7.59 7.12 9.52
C LEU A 121 7.39 8.37 8.64
N PHE A 122 8.44 9.14 8.34
CA PHE A 122 8.34 10.27 7.42
C PHE A 122 7.96 9.87 5.99
N VAL A 123 8.46 8.71 5.52
CA VAL A 123 8.08 8.16 4.21
C VAL A 123 6.59 7.81 4.19
N ILE A 124 6.07 7.16 5.24
CA ILE A 124 4.65 6.84 5.39
C ILE A 124 3.79 8.10 5.39
N PHE A 125 4.17 9.13 6.14
CA PHE A 125 3.46 10.42 6.11
C PHE A 125 3.40 11.02 4.71
N SER A 126 4.50 10.95 3.96
CA SER A 126 4.54 11.43 2.57
C SER A 126 3.60 10.65 1.64
N ILE A 127 3.48 9.33 1.85
CA ILE A 127 2.52 8.48 1.12
C ILE A 127 1.08 8.91 1.42
N ILE A 128 0.72 9.12 2.69
CA ILE A 128 -0.63 9.54 3.09
C ILE A 128 -1.02 10.86 2.40
N ILE A 129 -0.10 11.83 2.35
CA ILE A 129 -0.33 13.11 1.65
C ILE A 129 -0.61 12.89 0.16
N LEU A 130 0.14 12.01 -0.51
CA LEU A 130 -0.08 11.70 -1.93
C LEU A 130 -1.44 11.04 -2.17
N PHE A 131 -1.86 10.13 -1.28
CA PHE A 131 -3.19 9.51 -1.34
C PHE A 131 -4.32 10.53 -1.28
N ILE A 132 -4.12 11.69 -0.64
CA ILE A 132 -5.11 12.77 -0.65
C ILE A 132 -5.03 13.62 -1.94
N ILE A 133 -3.83 13.89 -2.43
CA ILE A 133 -3.62 14.77 -3.60
C ILE A 133 -4.04 14.13 -4.93
N ILE A 134 -3.80 12.83 -5.09
CA ILE A 134 -4.11 12.07 -6.32
C ILE A 134 -5.61 12.15 -6.68
N PRO A 135 -6.56 11.76 -5.81
CA PRO A 135 -7.99 11.79 -6.15
C PRO A 135 -8.49 13.22 -6.41
N PHE A 136 -8.01 14.21 -5.64
CA PHE A 136 -8.37 15.61 -5.87
C PHE A 136 -7.94 16.08 -7.27
N THR A 137 -6.71 15.74 -7.68
CA THR A 137 -6.20 16.08 -9.00
C THR A 137 -6.95 15.34 -10.10
N PHE A 138 -7.34 14.09 -9.86
CA PHE A 138 -8.11 13.26 -10.79
C PHE A 138 -9.53 13.77 -11.00
N ILE A 139 -10.26 14.12 -9.93
CA ILE A 139 -11.61 14.69 -10.01
C ILE A 139 -11.58 16.04 -10.74
N ARG A 140 -10.59 16.89 -10.44
CA ARG A 140 -10.39 18.17 -11.13
C ARG A 140 -10.18 17.98 -12.63
N LEU A 141 -9.42 16.96 -13.01
CA LEU A 141 -9.19 16.60 -14.41
C LEU A 141 -10.48 16.14 -15.08
N LEU A 142 -11.24 15.24 -14.45
CA LEU A 142 -12.54 14.76 -14.93
C LEU A 142 -13.53 15.90 -15.17
N TRP A 143 -13.62 16.85 -14.24
CA TRP A 143 -14.52 17.99 -14.36
C TRP A 143 -14.14 18.91 -15.53
N SER A 144 -12.84 19.07 -15.77
CA SER A 144 -12.34 19.85 -16.91
C SER A 144 -12.61 19.16 -18.25
N LEU A 145 -12.47 17.84 -18.31
CA LEU A 145 -12.87 17.03 -19.48
C LEU A 145 -14.37 17.10 -19.73
N TYR A 146 -15.19 17.06 -18.67
CA TYR A 146 -16.64 17.18 -18.76
C TYR A 146 -17.09 18.48 -19.42
N ASN A 147 -16.40 19.60 -19.12
CA ASN A 147 -16.72 20.90 -19.71
C ASN A 147 -16.29 21.03 -21.19
N GLY A 148 -15.75 19.97 -21.81
CA GLY A 148 -15.33 19.96 -23.22
C GLY A 148 -13.91 20.44 -23.48
N TRP A 149 -13.12 20.74 -22.44
CA TRP A 149 -11.78 21.31 -22.54
C TRP A 149 -10.70 20.24 -22.74
N VAL A 150 -10.98 19.20 -23.54
CA VAL A 150 -10.13 18.00 -23.62
C VAL A 150 -8.68 18.34 -24.02
N PHE A 151 -8.50 19.14 -25.07
CA PHE A 151 -7.20 19.57 -25.57
C PHE A 151 -6.80 20.95 -25.03
N HIS A 152 -6.87 21.15 -23.72
CA HIS A 152 -6.27 22.33 -23.09
C HIS A 152 -4.94 21.99 -22.42
N LEU A 153 -3.96 22.89 -22.56
CA LEU A 153 -2.65 22.79 -21.90
C LEU A 153 -2.75 22.50 -20.39
N LYS A 154 -3.74 23.09 -19.71
CA LYS A 154 -4.00 22.86 -18.28
C LYS A 154 -4.38 21.40 -17.98
N ASN A 155 -5.13 20.76 -18.87
CA ASN A 155 -5.56 19.37 -18.70
C ASN A 155 -4.43 18.41 -19.05
N ILE A 156 -3.65 18.71 -20.09
CA ILE A 156 -2.42 17.98 -20.43
C ILE A 156 -1.44 17.99 -19.25
N GLN A 157 -1.20 19.16 -18.66
CA GLN A 157 -0.34 19.30 -17.47
C GLN A 157 -0.90 18.55 -16.26
N SER A 158 -2.22 18.54 -16.09
CA SER A 158 -2.87 17.79 -15.01
C SER A 158 -2.72 16.28 -15.19
N THR A 159 -2.88 15.76 -16.42
CA THR A 159 -2.62 14.34 -16.76
C THR A 159 -1.16 13.98 -16.47
N ARG A 160 -0.23 14.83 -16.89
CA ARG A 160 1.22 14.63 -16.66
C ARG A 160 1.55 14.64 -15.18
N LYS A 161 0.98 15.57 -14.40
CA LYS A 161 1.13 15.64 -12.95
C LYS A 161 0.61 14.37 -12.27
N LEU A 162 -0.56 13.86 -12.67
CA LEU A 162 -1.08 12.59 -12.15
C LEU A 162 -0.13 11.42 -12.42
N GLY A 163 0.43 11.33 -13.63
CA GLY A 163 1.44 10.31 -13.95
C GLY A 163 2.64 10.36 -13.00
N PHE A 164 3.21 11.55 -12.76
CA PHE A 164 4.32 11.72 -11.81
C PHE A 164 3.94 11.43 -10.36
N LEU A 165 2.73 11.77 -9.93
CA LEU A 165 2.26 11.47 -8.58
C LEU A 165 2.17 9.96 -8.36
N LEU A 166 1.65 9.20 -9.33
CA LEU A 166 1.56 7.74 -9.23
C LEU A 166 2.94 7.07 -9.18
N ILE A 167 3.87 7.48 -10.03
CA ILE A 167 5.24 6.94 -10.04
C ILE A 167 5.96 7.27 -8.72
N THR A 168 5.85 8.52 -8.25
CA THR A 168 6.43 8.92 -6.95
C THR A 168 5.85 8.09 -5.81
N THR A 169 4.55 7.83 -5.82
CA THR A 169 3.89 6.99 -4.80
C THR A 169 4.43 5.57 -4.82
N TYR A 170 4.59 4.96 -6.00
CA TYR A 170 5.19 3.63 -6.14
C TYR A 170 6.61 3.57 -5.55
N ILE A 171 7.45 4.57 -5.86
CA ILE A 171 8.83 4.65 -5.34
C ILE A 171 8.84 4.77 -3.81
N LEU A 172 7.97 5.61 -3.24
CA LEU A 172 7.89 5.80 -1.78
C LEU A 172 7.40 4.53 -1.06
N ILE A 173 6.41 3.83 -1.61
CA ILE A 173 5.96 2.54 -1.04
C ILE A 173 7.10 1.52 -1.09
N GLY A 174 7.82 1.42 -2.22
CA GLY A 174 9.00 0.56 -2.34
C GLY A 174 10.10 0.92 -1.33
N CYS A 175 10.36 2.22 -1.13
CA CYS A 175 11.31 2.71 -0.13
C CYS A 175 10.89 2.31 1.30
N SER A 176 9.62 2.46 1.64
CA SER A 176 9.07 2.05 2.94
C SER A 176 9.20 0.55 3.18
N ASN A 177 8.84 -0.27 2.18
CA ASN A 177 9.01 -1.73 2.23
C ASN A 177 10.48 -2.13 2.41
N TYR A 178 11.40 -1.42 1.75
CA TYR A 178 12.84 -1.64 1.90
C TYR A 178 13.37 -1.27 3.27
N LEU A 179 13.00 -0.11 3.80
CA LEU A 179 13.36 0.31 5.16
C LEU A 179 12.83 -0.67 6.20
N SER A 180 11.56 -1.09 6.09
CA SER A 180 10.95 -2.09 6.96
C SER A 180 11.71 -3.42 6.90
N HIS A 181 12.07 -3.89 5.70
CA HIS A 181 12.86 -5.11 5.54
C HIS A 181 14.25 -5.01 6.19
N LEU A 182 14.95 -3.89 6.02
CA LEU A 182 16.25 -3.65 6.68
C LEU A 182 16.13 -3.63 8.20
N ILE A 183 15.07 -3.01 8.74
CA ILE A 183 14.78 -2.99 10.17
C ILE A 183 14.57 -4.43 10.66
N HIS A 184 13.70 -5.21 9.98
CA HIS A 184 13.42 -6.58 10.37
C HIS A 184 14.65 -7.48 10.30
N GLN A 185 15.48 -7.36 9.25
CA GLN A 185 16.73 -8.13 9.14
C GLN A 185 17.71 -7.87 10.27
N LYS A 186 17.71 -6.67 10.85
CA LYS A 186 18.58 -6.33 11.98
C LYS A 186 18.05 -6.78 13.33
N ILE A 187 16.73 -7.00 13.44
CA ILE A 187 16.08 -7.40 14.69
C ILE A 187 15.93 -8.93 14.78
N PHE A 188 15.59 -9.57 13.67
CA PHE A 188 15.15 -10.96 13.66
C PHE A 188 16.08 -11.87 12.87
N TYR A 189 16.46 -12.99 13.50
CA TYR A 189 17.15 -14.10 12.87
C TYR A 189 16.48 -15.40 13.32
N PHE A 190 15.94 -16.17 12.38
CA PHE A 190 15.24 -17.42 12.67
C PHE A 190 16.04 -18.61 12.14
N GLN A 191 15.91 -19.76 12.81
CA GLN A 191 16.61 -20.99 12.44
C GLN A 191 16.12 -21.55 11.10
N ASP A 192 14.81 -21.76 10.96
CA ASP A 192 14.23 -22.42 9.77
C ASP A 192 13.53 -21.46 8.79
N TYR A 193 13.47 -20.17 9.15
CA TYR A 193 12.83 -19.13 8.37
C TYR A 193 13.79 -18.00 8.00
N ARG A 194 13.54 -17.37 6.86
CA ARG A 194 14.20 -16.13 6.43
C ARG A 194 13.14 -15.08 6.18
N LEU A 195 13.49 -13.82 6.44
CA LEU A 195 12.62 -12.70 6.11
C LEU A 195 12.45 -12.60 4.59
N ALA A 196 11.20 -12.53 4.15
CA ALA A 196 10.85 -12.25 2.78
C ALA A 196 10.80 -10.74 2.55
N PHE A 197 11.24 -10.32 1.37
CA PHE A 197 11.08 -8.94 0.92
C PHE A 197 9.69 -8.79 0.31
N ARG A 198 8.91 -7.83 0.82
CA ARG A 198 7.59 -7.50 0.26
C ARG A 198 7.80 -6.65 -0.98
N LEU A 199 7.50 -7.23 -2.15
CA LEU A 199 7.49 -6.49 -3.41
C LEU A 199 6.29 -5.54 -3.42
N THR A 200 6.49 -4.33 -3.93
CA THR A 200 5.40 -3.38 -4.19
C THR A 200 4.67 -3.80 -5.46
N ASP A 201 3.35 -3.69 -5.47
CA ASP A 201 2.59 -4.02 -6.67
C ASP A 201 2.88 -3.03 -7.82
N ASN A 202 3.06 -3.57 -9.01
CA ASN A 202 3.50 -2.80 -10.18
C ASN A 202 2.38 -1.96 -10.84
N TYR A 203 1.13 -2.08 -10.39
CA TYR A 203 0.00 -1.41 -11.04
C TYR A 203 0.13 0.12 -11.00
N LEU A 204 0.61 0.71 -9.89
CA LEU A 204 0.81 2.16 -9.77
C LEU A 204 1.84 2.67 -10.77
N LEU A 205 2.93 1.90 -10.96
CA LEU A 205 3.97 2.22 -11.93
C LEU A 205 3.42 2.19 -13.36
N ILE A 206 2.71 1.11 -13.71
CA ILE A 206 2.13 0.92 -15.04
C ILE A 206 1.12 2.04 -15.33
N MET A 207 0.22 2.34 -14.39
CA MET A 207 -0.77 3.42 -14.52
C MET A 207 -0.11 4.80 -14.65
N GLY A 208 0.94 5.05 -13.87
CA GLY A 208 1.71 6.29 -13.95
C GLY A 208 2.36 6.49 -15.31
N ILE A 209 3.02 5.45 -15.84
CA ILE A 209 3.62 5.46 -17.18
C ILE A 209 2.54 5.64 -18.26
N ALA A 210 1.42 4.93 -18.16
CA ALA A 210 0.31 5.06 -19.09
C ALA A 210 -0.25 6.49 -19.14
N LEU A 211 -0.39 7.16 -17.99
CA LEU A 211 -0.83 8.57 -17.95
C LEU A 211 0.20 9.52 -18.56
N LEU A 212 1.50 9.28 -18.35
CA LEU A 212 2.53 10.09 -19.01
C LEU A 212 2.48 9.93 -20.54
N LEU A 213 2.34 8.69 -21.03
CA LEU A 213 2.15 8.42 -22.47
C LEU A 213 0.89 9.09 -23.01
N MET A 214 -0.23 8.99 -22.29
CA MET A 214 -1.47 9.67 -22.67
C MET A 214 -1.30 11.19 -22.72
N SER A 215 -0.55 11.78 -21.79
CA SER A 215 -0.27 13.22 -21.82
C SER A 215 0.51 13.64 -23.07
N GLU A 216 1.46 12.82 -23.52
CA GLU A 216 2.24 13.06 -24.74
C GLU A 216 1.35 12.94 -26.01
N ILE A 217 0.46 11.95 -26.03
CA ILE A 217 -0.52 11.79 -27.11
C ILE A 217 -1.46 13.01 -27.17
N MET A 218 -1.90 13.53 -26.01
CA MET A 218 -2.74 14.72 -25.97
C MET A 218 -2.02 15.98 -26.47
N VAL A 219 -0.70 16.12 -26.22
CA VAL A 219 0.11 17.23 -26.78
C VAL A 219 0.10 17.19 -28.31
N ARG A 220 0.38 16.01 -28.88
CA ARG A 220 0.37 15.85 -30.35
C ARG A 220 -1.02 16.06 -30.93
N GLY A 221 -2.06 15.59 -30.25
CA GLY A 221 -3.45 15.81 -30.65
C GLY A 221 -3.84 17.30 -30.64
N LEU A 222 -3.32 18.08 -29.68
CA LEU A 222 -3.52 19.53 -29.65
C LEU A 222 -2.80 20.21 -30.84
N GLN A 223 -1.55 19.85 -31.12
CA GLN A 223 -0.80 20.39 -32.26
C GLN A 223 -1.49 20.13 -33.60
N LEU A 224 -1.96 18.89 -33.82
CA LEU A 224 -2.69 18.53 -35.04
C LEU A 224 -4.00 19.31 -35.19
N LYS A 225 -4.69 19.58 -34.08
CA LYS A 225 -5.90 20.40 -34.09
C LYS A 225 -5.57 21.86 -34.46
N GLU A 226 -4.52 22.43 -33.87
CA GLU A 226 -4.07 23.80 -34.18
C GLU A 226 -3.64 23.94 -35.65
N GLU A 227 -2.99 22.94 -36.24
CA GLU A 227 -2.64 22.92 -37.67
C GLU A 227 -3.86 22.87 -38.60
N GLN A 228 -4.89 22.11 -38.21
CA GLN A 228 -6.16 22.05 -38.94
C GLN A 228 -6.94 23.37 -38.86
N ASP A 229 -6.96 24.03 -37.70
CA ASP A 229 -7.63 25.32 -37.53
C ASP A 229 -6.93 26.46 -38.30
N LEU A 230 -5.64 26.33 -38.64
CA LEU A 230 -4.86 27.31 -39.42
C LEU A 230 -5.00 27.17 -40.94
N THR A 231 -5.52 26.05 -41.44
CA THR A 231 -5.62 25.75 -42.88
C THR A 231 -7.01 26.02 -43.47
N VAL A 232 -7.99 26.36 -42.63
CA VAL A 232 -9.36 26.75 -43.01
C VAL A 232 -9.48 28.27 -43.04
#